data_AF-A0A7L1NHI2-F1
#
_entry.id   AF-A0A7L1NHI2-F1
#
_cell.length_a   1.000
_cell.length_b   1.000
_cell.length_c   1.000
_cell.angle_alpha   90.00
_cell.angle_beta   90.00
_cell.angle_gamma   90.00
#
_symmetry.space_group_name_H-M   'P 1'
#
loop_
_entity.id
_entity.type
_entity.pdbx_description
1 polymer ?
#
loop_
_entity_poly.entity_id
_entity_poly.type
_entity_poly.pdbx_seq_one_letter_code
_entity_poly.pdbx_strand_id
1 'polypeptide(L)'
;VCRLSGSCAGGILAAGVFSFSRLTWQWSIVAEVFSLNNLFVGLLMALTVRFEEASTAKERSKISKLGAFCCGLSLCNQHTIVLYVACIVPWVLCQLLRKKELSLGHLLKLGLCFLAGLLPYLYLPASSYLSRARWTWGDQTSFQGFLTHFLREEYGTFNLAKSETGSSMKEMLVFQLAQMKSELSLPVFALALVACVSTALPAKQQKSPVIWLFAGMLCFYSLFFAWRANLDITKPLFLGVVERFWLQSSAVVAVLAGLGLATLASVGSSMFKGSRVLLCLEWVSALTLVASQVWTNYSACDQSNNYVIDKFARNLLSSVPVGSVILLRGDLPGNALRYIHYCEGMRPDVTLVDQEMMTYKWYLPKLAKHLPGVSFPGNRWNPVEGVLPDGTLTFNLYHFLQVNNHKEVFVCIGLHEGDSTWRRSHSLWPWGTCEKLVPSNTEFDPEEWIHLTRNLYNWTEDYGRFQPSSWEAVANEEMWQARMKTAFFIFDLAETASVTAEMKSQLYIQAYTLYKEIVNSHPNHPVNWHKNYAIACERMLRLHGVDVDPELLLSETVKHFLLYAQKAEDDPQRQDILQAVKHLKKELQGLRKMK
;
A
#
# COMPACT_ATOMS: atom_id res chain seq x y z
N VAL A 1 3.49 31.47 -4.66
CA VAL A 1 4.62 32.08 -5.39
C VAL A 1 4.29 33.48 -5.91
N CYS A 2 3.33 33.65 -6.85
CA CYS A 2 3.03 34.95 -7.48
C CYS A 2 2.83 36.10 -6.50
N ARG A 3 2.13 35.86 -5.39
CA ARG A 3 1.92 36.86 -4.32
C ARG A 3 3.23 37.29 -3.63
N LEU A 4 4.09 36.33 -3.31
CA LEU A 4 5.35 36.57 -2.61
C LEU A 4 6.41 37.23 -3.48
N SER A 5 6.46 36.90 -4.78
CA SER A 5 7.54 37.32 -5.69
C SER A 5 7.11 38.22 -6.83
N GLY A 6 5.80 38.38 -7.09
CA GLY A 6 5.28 39.04 -8.29
C GLY A 6 5.35 38.19 -9.57
N SER A 7 6.02 37.03 -9.54
CA SER A 7 6.23 36.21 -10.74
C SER A 7 5.12 35.18 -10.95
N CYS A 8 4.41 35.32 -12.07
CA CYS A 8 3.47 34.31 -12.57
C CYS A 8 4.19 33.05 -13.08
N ALA A 9 5.32 33.21 -13.77
CA ALA A 9 6.11 32.09 -14.30
C ALA A 9 6.61 31.17 -13.17
N GLY A 10 7.12 31.74 -12.07
CA GLY A 10 7.49 30.97 -10.88
C GLY A 10 6.30 30.26 -10.24
N GLY A 11 5.10 30.87 -10.30
CA GLY A 11 3.86 30.21 -9.86
C GLY A 11 3.48 29.02 -10.73
N ILE A 12 3.57 29.16 -12.05
CA ILE A 12 3.32 28.07 -13.01
C ILE A 12 4.36 26.96 -12.84
N LEU A 13 5.64 27.29 -12.65
CA LEU A 13 6.66 26.29 -12.35
C LEU A 13 6.29 25.49 -11.10
N ALA A 14 6.04 26.15 -9.97
CA ALA A 14 5.72 25.49 -8.71
C ALA A 14 4.48 24.59 -8.82
N ALA A 15 3.41 25.08 -9.44
CA ALA A 15 2.19 24.32 -9.64
C ALA A 15 2.40 23.14 -10.59
N GLY A 16 3.05 23.37 -11.74
CA GLY A 16 3.22 22.37 -12.78
C GLY A 16 4.19 21.26 -12.37
N VAL A 17 5.37 21.58 -11.81
CA VAL A 17 6.32 20.54 -11.40
C VAL A 17 5.82 19.70 -10.24
N PHE A 18 4.99 20.26 -9.37
CA PHE A 18 4.34 19.49 -8.31
C PHE A 18 3.21 18.62 -8.86
N SER A 19 2.32 19.20 -9.68
CA SER A 19 1.13 18.47 -10.17
C SER A 19 1.49 17.33 -11.11
N PHE A 20 2.52 17.52 -11.94
CA PHE A 20 2.95 16.54 -12.93
C PHE A 20 4.17 15.73 -12.50
N SER A 21 4.63 15.82 -11.24
CA SER A 21 5.51 14.78 -10.72
C SER A 21 4.76 13.46 -10.63
N ARG A 22 5.45 12.35 -10.91
CA ARG A 22 4.85 11.01 -11.00
C ARG A 22 4.02 10.68 -9.76
N LEU A 23 4.59 10.89 -8.58
CA LEU A 23 3.93 10.54 -7.32
C LEU A 23 2.68 11.39 -7.07
N THR A 24 2.73 12.70 -7.29
CA THR A 24 1.55 13.58 -7.08
C THR A 24 0.44 13.24 -8.06
N TRP A 25 0.79 13.02 -9.33
CA TRP A 25 -0.17 12.64 -10.36
C TRP A 25 -0.82 11.29 -10.01
N GLN A 26 -0.03 10.27 -9.72
CA GLN A 26 -0.52 8.94 -9.37
C GLN A 26 -1.52 8.98 -8.20
N TRP A 27 -1.23 9.71 -7.12
CA TRP A 27 -2.15 9.80 -5.98
C TRP A 27 -3.32 10.76 -6.19
N SER A 28 -3.32 11.57 -7.26
CA SER A 28 -4.47 12.40 -7.63
C SER A 28 -5.59 11.61 -8.32
N ILE A 29 -5.26 10.45 -8.91
CA ILE A 29 -6.20 9.58 -9.62
C ILE A 29 -6.61 8.34 -8.80
N VAL A 30 -6.18 8.25 -7.54
CA VAL A 30 -6.53 7.18 -6.60
C VAL A 30 -7.34 7.77 -5.44
N ALA A 31 -8.36 7.05 -4.99
CA ALA A 31 -9.20 7.45 -3.86
C ALA A 31 -8.46 7.28 -2.51
N GLU A 32 -7.59 8.22 -2.19
CA GLU A 32 -6.72 8.22 -1.00
C GLU A 32 -6.67 9.62 -0.34
N VAL A 33 -6.23 9.66 0.92
CA VAL A 33 -6.27 10.90 1.74
C VAL A 33 -5.25 11.97 1.35
N PHE A 34 -4.22 11.60 0.58
CA PHE A 34 -3.04 12.45 0.33
C PHE A 34 -3.35 13.68 -0.53
N SER A 35 -4.20 13.53 -1.56
CA SER A 35 -4.53 14.64 -2.46
C SER A 35 -5.28 15.76 -1.75
N LEU A 36 -6.25 15.42 -0.92
CA LEU A 36 -6.94 16.39 -0.06
C LEU A 36 -6.00 16.98 1.00
N ASN A 37 -5.08 16.19 1.54
CA ASN A 37 -4.07 16.71 2.46
C ASN A 37 -3.14 17.74 1.79
N ASN A 38 -2.70 17.48 0.56
CA ASN A 38 -1.87 18.40 -0.21
C ASN A 38 -2.61 19.72 -0.50
N LEU A 39 -3.92 19.65 -0.77
CA LEU A 39 -4.76 20.85 -0.87
C LEU A 39 -4.74 21.64 0.45
N PHE A 40 -4.85 20.99 1.60
CA PHE A 40 -4.76 21.67 2.90
C PHE A 40 -3.38 22.28 3.15
N VAL A 41 -2.29 21.57 2.85
CA VAL A 41 -0.93 22.12 2.94
C VAL A 41 -0.80 23.38 2.08
N GLY A 42 -1.21 23.31 0.82
CA GLY A 42 -1.20 24.44 -0.10
C GLY A 42 -2.08 25.61 0.37
N LEU A 43 -3.27 25.33 0.88
CA LEU A 43 -4.19 26.32 1.45
C LEU A 43 -3.60 27.02 2.67
N LEU A 44 -3.01 26.27 3.60
CA LEU A 44 -2.35 26.83 4.78
C LEU A 44 -1.15 27.69 4.38
N MET A 45 -0.34 27.25 3.42
CA MET A 45 0.75 28.08 2.87
C MET A 45 0.22 29.36 2.22
N ALA A 46 -0.86 29.28 1.44
CA ALA A 46 -1.47 30.44 0.81
C ALA A 46 -2.06 31.43 1.83
N LEU A 47 -2.71 30.93 2.89
CA LEU A 47 -3.25 31.75 3.98
C LEU A 47 -2.14 32.42 4.78
N THR A 48 -1.02 31.73 5.04
CA THR A 48 0.18 32.30 5.67
C THR A 48 0.74 33.47 4.85
N VAL A 49 0.84 33.31 3.52
CA VAL A 49 1.26 34.41 2.62
C VAL A 49 0.29 35.59 2.68
N ARG A 50 -1.02 35.31 2.63
CA ARG A 50 -2.04 36.37 2.71
C ARG A 50 -2.02 37.09 4.07
N PHE A 51 -1.75 36.36 5.14
CA PHE A 51 -1.65 36.93 6.48
C PHE A 51 -0.47 37.92 6.57
N GLU A 52 0.68 37.56 5.98
CA GLU A 52 1.84 38.46 5.91
C GLU A 52 1.59 39.67 4.98
N GLU A 53 0.79 39.50 3.93
CA GLU A 53 0.39 40.57 3.00
C GLU A 53 -0.61 41.56 3.54
N ALA A 54 -1.43 41.13 4.50
CA ALA A 54 -2.52 41.93 4.99
C ALA A 54 -2.00 43.23 5.58
N SER A 55 -2.50 44.35 5.07
CA SER A 55 -2.06 45.69 5.45
C SER A 55 -2.67 46.12 6.77
N THR A 56 -3.94 45.77 6.99
CA THR A 56 -4.73 46.18 8.15
C THR A 56 -4.88 45.09 9.22
N ALA A 57 -5.04 45.50 10.48
CA ALA A 57 -5.32 44.59 11.60
C ALA A 57 -6.63 43.79 11.39
N LYS A 58 -7.65 44.43 10.80
CA LYS A 58 -8.94 43.81 10.49
C LYS A 58 -8.78 42.68 9.48
N GLU A 59 -7.97 42.88 8.44
CA GLU A 59 -7.68 41.86 7.43
C GLU A 59 -6.85 40.71 8.02
N ARG A 60 -5.80 41.01 8.78
CA ARG A 60 -5.00 40.01 9.51
C ARG A 60 -5.87 39.14 10.42
N SER A 61 -6.76 39.75 11.19
CA SER A 61 -7.71 39.02 12.05
C SER A 61 -8.69 38.16 11.26
N LYS A 62 -9.17 38.62 10.09
CA LYS A 62 -10.02 37.82 9.22
C LYS A 62 -9.28 36.58 8.71
N ILE A 63 -8.05 36.75 8.24
CA ILE A 63 -7.24 35.67 7.67
C ILE A 63 -6.80 34.69 8.76
N SER A 64 -6.39 35.15 9.94
CA SER A 64 -6.01 34.26 11.05
C SER A 64 -7.18 33.39 11.52
N LYS A 65 -8.40 33.92 11.57
CA LYS A 65 -9.61 33.14 11.89
C LYS A 65 -9.92 32.09 10.81
N LEU A 66 -9.80 32.45 9.53
CA LEU A 66 -9.95 31.50 8.43
C LEU A 66 -8.85 30.43 8.48
N GLY A 67 -7.61 30.82 8.74
CA GLY A 67 -6.48 29.91 8.96
C GLY A 67 -6.73 28.95 10.12
N ALA A 68 -7.23 29.44 11.25
CA ALA A 68 -7.57 28.60 12.40
C ALA A 68 -8.66 27.57 12.04
N PHE A 69 -9.71 27.99 11.34
CA PHE A 69 -10.73 27.07 10.81
C PHE A 69 -10.12 26.01 9.88
N CYS A 70 -9.28 26.42 8.93
CA CYS A 70 -8.60 25.48 8.03
C CYS A 70 -7.64 24.52 8.76
N CYS A 71 -6.95 24.97 9.81
CA CYS A 71 -6.12 24.10 10.64
C CYS A 71 -6.98 22.99 11.27
N GLY A 72 -8.12 23.35 11.88
CA GLY A 72 -9.06 22.38 12.45
C GLY A 72 -9.60 21.41 11.40
N LEU A 73 -10.10 21.94 10.28
CA LEU A 73 -10.64 21.14 9.19
C LEU A 73 -9.63 20.18 8.58
N SER A 74 -8.38 20.62 8.41
CA SER A 74 -7.31 19.79 7.85
C SER A 74 -6.95 18.60 8.74
N LEU A 75 -7.07 18.74 10.07
CA LEU A 75 -6.84 17.65 11.01
C LEU A 75 -7.88 16.53 10.87
N CYS A 76 -9.07 16.82 10.33
CA CYS A 76 -10.07 15.81 10.01
C CYS A 76 -9.73 14.93 8.80
N ASN A 77 -8.69 15.27 8.03
CA ASN A 77 -8.27 14.50 6.86
C ASN A 77 -7.07 13.60 7.16
N GLN A 78 -5.96 14.15 7.64
CA GLN A 78 -4.73 13.39 7.88
C GLN A 78 -3.88 14.02 8.99
N HIS A 79 -3.48 13.24 9.99
CA HIS A 79 -2.78 13.78 11.18
C HIS A 79 -1.43 14.43 10.88
N THR A 80 -0.74 14.04 9.81
CA THR A 80 0.58 14.61 9.48
C THR A 80 0.54 16.12 9.22
N ILE A 81 -0.64 16.67 8.92
CA ILE A 81 -0.83 18.12 8.82
C ILE A 81 -0.49 18.87 10.12
N VAL A 82 -0.58 18.20 11.28
CA VAL A 82 -0.25 18.78 12.59
C VAL A 82 1.18 19.32 12.60
N LEU A 83 2.10 18.72 11.84
CA LEU A 83 3.49 19.14 11.75
C LEU A 83 3.62 20.53 11.10
N TYR A 84 2.76 20.83 10.13
CA TYR A 84 2.69 22.15 9.51
C TYR A 84 1.98 23.16 10.41
N VAL A 85 0.87 22.76 11.03
CA VAL A 85 0.12 23.59 11.99
C VAL A 85 1.02 24.00 13.17
N ALA A 86 1.85 23.09 13.67
CA ALA A 86 2.80 23.33 14.76
C ALA A 86 3.88 24.38 14.42
N CYS A 87 4.21 24.59 13.15
CA CYS A 87 5.09 25.68 12.72
C CYS A 87 4.31 26.99 12.49
N ILE A 88 3.17 26.91 11.80
CA ILE A 88 2.39 28.08 11.36
C ILE A 88 1.75 28.80 12.55
N VAL A 89 1.14 28.07 13.48
CA VAL A 89 0.38 28.69 14.59
C VAL A 89 1.29 29.54 15.49
N PRO A 90 2.43 29.03 16.02
CA PRO A 90 3.34 29.86 16.79
C PRO A 90 3.85 31.07 16.00
N TRP A 91 4.16 30.90 14.72
CA TRP A 91 4.62 32.00 13.87
C TRP A 91 3.54 33.10 13.73
N VAL A 92 2.29 32.74 13.45
CA VAL A 92 1.17 33.70 13.36
C VAL A 92 0.93 34.41 14.70
N LEU A 93 0.94 33.67 15.81
CA LEU A 93 0.76 34.25 17.15
C LEU A 93 1.88 35.22 17.50
N CYS A 94 3.14 34.87 17.20
CA CYS A 94 4.29 35.75 17.36
C CYS A 94 4.15 37.04 16.53
N GLN A 95 3.68 36.95 15.29
CA GLN A 95 3.45 38.12 14.43
C GLN A 95 2.32 39.02 14.97
N LEU A 96 1.21 38.43 15.44
CA LEU A 96 0.12 39.17 16.07
C LEU A 96 0.58 39.86 17.38
N LEU A 97 1.41 39.18 18.18
CA LEU A 97 2.01 39.76 19.39
C LEU A 97 2.92 40.95 19.06
N ARG A 98 3.84 40.78 18.10
CA ARG A 98 4.76 41.84 17.66
C ARG A 98 4.01 43.08 17.15
N LYS A 99 2.89 42.88 16.46
CA LYS A 99 2.03 43.96 15.95
C LYS A 99 1.04 44.50 17.01
N LYS A 100 1.04 43.96 18.24
CA LYS A 100 0.10 44.30 19.33
C LYS A 100 -1.37 44.08 18.96
N GLU A 101 -1.65 43.06 18.15
CA GLU A 101 -2.98 42.68 17.65
C GLU A 101 -3.55 41.41 18.30
N LEU A 102 -2.78 40.81 19.21
CA LEU A 102 -3.24 39.65 19.98
C LEU A 102 -3.88 40.11 21.29
N SER A 103 -5.13 39.71 21.50
CA SER A 103 -5.87 39.88 22.75
C SER A 103 -6.52 38.55 23.14
N LEU A 104 -6.91 38.41 24.41
CA LEU A 104 -7.60 37.19 24.88
C LEU A 104 -8.87 36.92 24.06
N GLY A 105 -9.67 37.95 23.77
CA GLY A 105 -10.87 37.81 22.95
C GLY A 105 -10.57 37.40 21.49
N HIS A 106 -9.43 37.82 20.93
CA HIS A 106 -8.99 37.36 19.62
C HIS A 106 -8.58 35.88 19.69
N LEU A 107 -7.80 35.48 20.71
CA LEU A 107 -7.38 34.10 20.91
C LEU A 107 -8.58 33.15 21.07
N LEU A 108 -9.61 33.55 21.83
CA LEU A 108 -10.86 32.79 21.96
C LEU A 108 -11.57 32.63 20.61
N LYS A 109 -11.64 33.69 19.78
CA LYS A 109 -12.21 33.60 18.43
C LYS A 109 -11.43 32.65 17.52
N LEU A 110 -10.09 32.64 17.62
CA LEU A 110 -9.27 31.68 16.89
C LEU A 110 -9.56 30.24 17.34
N GLY A 111 -9.63 30.02 18.66
CA GLY A 111 -10.01 28.72 19.24
C GLY A 111 -11.38 28.25 18.76
N LEU A 112 -12.40 29.12 18.77
CA LEU A 112 -13.74 28.80 18.26
C LEU A 112 -13.74 28.47 16.76
N CYS A 113 -12.98 29.20 15.94
CA CYS A 113 -12.85 28.89 14.51
C CYS A 113 -12.18 27.54 14.29
N PHE A 114 -11.11 27.24 15.05
CA PHE A 114 -10.43 25.95 15.00
C PHE A 114 -11.37 24.80 15.39
N LEU A 115 -12.11 24.94 16.49
CA LEU A 115 -13.10 23.95 16.93
C LEU A 115 -14.22 23.78 15.90
N ALA A 116 -14.67 24.85 15.24
CA ALA A 116 -15.62 24.77 14.15
C ALA A 116 -15.07 23.98 12.94
N GLY A 117 -13.76 24.04 12.69
CA GLY A 117 -13.09 23.21 11.69
C GLY A 117 -13.13 21.72 12.02
N LEU A 118 -13.15 21.35 13.31
CA LEU A 118 -13.19 19.96 13.76
C LEU A 118 -14.57 19.30 13.71
N LEU A 119 -15.63 20.04 13.35
CA LEU A 119 -17.00 19.53 13.28
C LEU A 119 -17.17 18.24 12.45
N PRO A 120 -16.44 18.00 11.34
CA PRO A 120 -16.55 16.73 10.62
C PRO A 120 -16.28 15.49 11.48
N TYR A 121 -15.48 15.59 12.55
CA TYR A 121 -15.28 14.46 13.46
C TYR A 121 -16.54 13.99 14.17
N LEU A 122 -17.58 14.83 14.28
CA LEU A 122 -18.88 14.44 14.82
C LEU A 122 -19.59 13.38 13.97
N TYR A 123 -19.21 13.23 12.70
CA TYR A 123 -19.72 12.16 11.85
C TYR A 123 -19.37 10.77 12.38
N LEU A 124 -18.18 10.59 12.96
CA LEU A 124 -17.72 9.29 13.45
C LEU A 124 -18.63 8.69 14.53
N PRO A 125 -18.90 9.36 15.68
CA PRO A 125 -19.81 8.83 16.68
C PRO A 125 -21.25 8.73 16.16
N ALA A 126 -21.71 9.67 15.33
CA ALA A 126 -23.05 9.63 14.76
C ALA A 126 -23.24 8.38 13.86
N SER A 127 -22.29 8.13 12.96
CA SER A 127 -22.29 6.96 12.08
C SER A 127 -22.18 5.66 12.87
N SER A 128 -21.29 5.60 13.86
CA SER A 128 -21.11 4.40 14.71
C SER A 128 -22.37 4.09 15.55
N TYR A 129 -23.10 5.11 16.00
CA TYR A 129 -24.36 4.96 16.73
C TYR A 129 -25.49 4.47 15.82
N LEU A 130 -25.65 5.07 14.64
CA LEU A 130 -26.65 4.63 13.65
C LEU A 130 -26.37 3.22 13.15
N SER A 131 -25.09 2.83 13.07
CA SER A 131 -24.63 1.48 12.76
C SER A 131 -25.33 0.92 11.50
N ARG A 132 -25.38 1.76 10.47
CA ARG A 132 -25.91 1.46 9.12
C ARG A 132 -24.82 1.05 8.14
N ALA A 133 -23.57 1.43 8.39
CA ALA A 133 -22.47 1.13 7.50
C ALA A 133 -22.17 -0.38 7.53
N ARG A 134 -22.14 -1.02 6.35
CA ARG A 134 -21.78 -2.45 6.21
C ARG A 134 -20.34 -2.75 6.62
N TRP A 135 -19.52 -1.70 6.70
CA TRP A 135 -18.17 -1.76 7.21
C TRP A 135 -17.85 -0.51 8.03
N THR A 136 -17.10 -0.67 9.12
CA THR A 136 -16.55 0.42 9.94
C THR A 136 -15.19 -0.01 10.49
N TRP A 137 -14.33 0.97 10.81
CA TRP A 137 -13.07 0.73 11.52
C TRP A 137 -13.19 1.26 12.95
N GLY A 138 -13.33 0.37 13.92
CA GLY A 138 -13.51 0.76 15.33
C GLY A 138 -14.98 0.97 15.74
N ASP A 139 -15.19 1.10 17.05
CA ASP A 139 -16.46 1.54 17.64
C ASP A 139 -16.30 2.92 18.30
N GLN A 140 -16.87 3.95 17.68
CA GLN A 140 -16.85 5.33 18.18
C GLN A 140 -18.11 5.75 18.94
N THR A 141 -18.93 4.82 19.43
CA THR A 141 -20.14 5.19 20.23
C THR A 141 -19.83 5.70 21.63
N SER A 142 -18.63 5.42 22.14
CA SER A 142 -18.15 5.95 23.42
C SER A 142 -17.05 6.99 23.21
N PHE A 143 -16.85 7.87 24.18
CA PHE A 143 -15.76 8.84 24.14
C PHE A 143 -14.39 8.16 24.07
N GLN A 144 -14.19 7.06 24.81
CA GLN A 144 -12.95 6.28 24.74
C GLN A 144 -12.76 5.67 23.35
N GLY A 145 -13.80 5.09 22.76
CA GLY A 145 -13.73 4.51 21.42
C GLY A 145 -13.45 5.57 20.34
N PHE A 146 -14.04 6.76 20.47
CA PHE A 146 -13.67 7.92 19.65
C PHE A 146 -12.19 8.28 19.83
N LEU A 147 -11.69 8.35 21.06
CA LEU A 147 -10.30 8.69 21.35
C LEU A 147 -9.33 7.65 20.79
N THR A 148 -9.63 6.36 20.95
CA THR A 148 -8.84 5.25 20.39
C THR A 148 -8.71 5.36 18.87
N HIS A 149 -9.80 5.70 18.17
CA HIS A 149 -9.76 5.96 16.73
C HIS A 149 -9.01 7.26 16.39
N PHE A 150 -9.37 8.37 17.05
CA PHE A 150 -8.78 9.70 16.84
C PHE A 150 -7.28 9.74 17.14
N LEU A 151 -6.77 8.94 18.07
CA LEU A 151 -5.34 8.83 18.37
C LEU A 151 -4.67 7.70 17.59
N ARG A 152 -5.41 6.96 16.76
CA ARG A 152 -4.91 5.78 16.03
C ARG A 152 -4.19 4.80 16.95
N GLU A 153 -4.71 4.58 18.16
CA GLU A 153 -4.06 3.74 19.19
C GLU A 153 -3.82 2.32 18.68
N GLU A 154 -4.72 1.80 17.84
CA GLU A 154 -4.62 0.45 17.26
C GLU A 154 -3.39 0.27 16.35
N TYR A 155 -2.88 1.36 15.79
CA TYR A 155 -1.65 1.41 14.98
C TYR A 155 -0.40 1.74 15.82
N GLY A 156 -0.56 2.13 17.09
CA GLY A 156 0.53 2.59 17.95
C GLY A 156 0.76 4.10 17.97
N THR A 157 -0.28 4.91 17.69
CA THR A 157 -0.37 6.39 17.71
C THR A 157 0.67 7.14 16.86
N PHE A 158 1.95 6.96 17.18
CA PHE A 158 3.09 7.54 16.49
C PHE A 158 3.82 6.53 15.58
N ASN A 159 3.31 5.32 15.42
CA ASN A 159 3.81 4.34 14.45
C ASN A 159 2.97 4.39 13.16
N LEU A 160 3.61 4.02 12.05
CA LEU A 160 2.97 3.87 10.75
C LEU A 160 2.30 2.49 10.64
N ALA A 161 3.00 1.43 11.04
CA ALA A 161 2.50 0.07 11.10
C ALA A 161 2.71 -0.56 12.49
N LYS A 162 1.81 -1.46 12.87
CA LYS A 162 1.90 -2.18 14.15
C LYS A 162 2.93 -3.31 14.03
N SER A 163 3.79 -3.45 15.03
CA SER A 163 4.74 -4.57 15.16
C SER A 163 5.83 -4.70 14.08
N GLU A 164 6.11 -3.64 13.32
CA GLU A 164 7.21 -3.63 12.33
C GLU A 164 8.48 -2.98 12.90
N THR A 165 9.64 -3.58 12.58
CA THR A 165 10.97 -3.00 12.80
C THR A 165 11.39 -2.25 11.55
N GLY A 166 11.27 -0.91 11.57
CA GLY A 166 11.56 -0.08 10.42
C GLY A 166 13.04 0.17 10.15
N SER A 167 13.32 0.76 8.99
CA SER A 167 14.65 1.24 8.63
C SER A 167 15.09 2.44 9.49
N SER A 168 16.38 2.76 9.46
CA SER A 168 16.93 3.87 10.23
C SER A 168 16.48 5.24 9.70
N MET A 169 16.45 6.25 10.58
CA MET A 169 16.15 7.64 10.20
C MET A 169 17.08 8.16 9.08
N LYS A 170 18.35 7.77 9.10
CA LYS A 170 19.32 8.17 8.08
C LYS A 170 18.95 7.59 6.71
N GLU A 171 18.65 6.29 6.66
CA GLU A 171 18.20 5.64 5.42
C GLU A 171 16.93 6.30 4.90
N MET A 172 15.94 6.51 5.77
CA MET A 172 14.69 7.16 5.43
C MET A 172 14.88 8.55 4.79
N LEU A 173 15.77 9.39 5.35
CA LEU A 173 16.09 10.70 4.79
C LEU A 173 16.85 10.61 3.45
N VAL A 174 17.79 9.68 3.33
CA VAL A 174 18.55 9.47 2.08
C VAL A 174 17.60 9.03 0.96
N PHE A 175 16.73 8.05 1.23
CA PHE A 175 15.73 7.61 0.27
C PHE A 175 14.73 8.70 -0.06
N GLN A 176 14.26 9.47 0.93
CA GLN A 176 13.38 10.61 0.69
C GLN A 176 14.04 11.63 -0.26
N LEU A 177 15.32 11.99 -0.04
CA LEU A 177 16.05 12.92 -0.91
C LEU A 177 16.26 12.37 -2.31
N ALA A 178 16.64 11.09 -2.42
CA ALA A 178 16.80 10.41 -3.70
C ALA A 178 15.48 10.38 -4.49
N GLN A 179 14.38 10.06 -3.81
CA GLN A 179 13.04 10.01 -4.40
C GLN A 179 12.59 11.40 -4.82
N MET A 180 12.65 12.40 -3.95
CA MET A 180 12.25 13.75 -4.35
C MET A 180 13.09 14.27 -5.53
N LYS A 181 14.40 13.97 -5.59
CA LYS A 181 15.25 14.32 -6.75
C LYS A 181 14.75 13.65 -8.04
N SER A 182 14.37 12.38 -7.97
CA SER A 182 13.76 11.65 -9.08
C SER A 182 12.44 12.29 -9.52
N GLU A 183 11.58 12.62 -8.56
CA GLU A 183 10.23 13.16 -8.77
C GLU A 183 10.21 14.61 -9.29
N LEU A 184 11.10 15.47 -8.79
CA LEU A 184 11.07 16.91 -9.07
C LEU A 184 12.17 17.38 -10.03
N SER A 185 13.18 16.56 -10.33
CA SER A 185 14.42 16.90 -11.06
C SER A 185 15.42 17.78 -10.31
N LEU A 186 16.70 17.68 -10.67
CA LEU A 186 17.80 18.44 -10.05
C LEU A 186 17.65 19.97 -10.18
N PRO A 187 17.22 20.55 -11.33
CA PRO A 187 17.01 21.98 -11.45
C PRO A 187 16.02 22.55 -10.42
N VAL A 188 14.94 21.83 -10.11
CA VAL A 188 13.94 22.27 -9.12
C VAL A 188 14.55 22.36 -7.72
N PHE A 189 15.41 21.40 -7.34
CA PHE A 189 16.17 21.47 -6.09
C PHE A 189 17.12 22.64 -6.02
N ALA A 190 17.88 22.88 -7.10
CA ALA A 190 18.79 24.01 -7.17
C ALA A 190 18.03 25.34 -7.01
N LEU A 191 16.87 25.48 -7.66
CA LEU A 191 16.02 26.66 -7.50
C LEU A 191 15.47 26.80 -6.07
N ALA A 192 15.03 25.71 -5.44
CA ALA A 192 14.58 25.75 -4.05
C ALA A 192 15.69 26.23 -3.09
N LEU A 193 16.93 25.76 -3.32
CA LEU A 193 18.10 26.21 -2.56
C LEU A 193 18.40 27.70 -2.81
N VAL A 194 18.32 28.16 -4.06
CA VAL A 194 18.48 29.58 -4.40
C VAL A 194 17.49 30.44 -3.62
N ALA A 195 16.22 30.03 -3.52
CA ALA A 195 15.23 30.75 -2.72
C ALA A 195 15.68 30.89 -1.25
N CYS A 196 16.10 29.79 -0.62
CA CYS A 196 16.57 29.81 0.77
C CYS A 196 17.82 30.70 0.96
N VAL A 197 18.85 30.51 0.13
CA VAL A 197 20.12 31.26 0.24
C VAL A 197 19.92 32.75 -0.04
N SER A 198 19.05 33.09 -0.99
CA SER A 198 18.80 34.49 -1.36
C SER A 198 18.21 35.33 -0.23
N THR A 199 17.54 34.71 0.74
CA THR A 199 17.02 35.42 1.92
C THR A 199 18.10 35.92 2.88
N ALA A 200 19.33 35.39 2.77
CA ALA A 200 20.50 35.86 3.50
C ALA A 200 21.19 37.05 2.82
N LEU A 201 20.83 37.34 1.56
CA LEU A 201 21.33 38.50 0.84
C LEU A 201 20.44 39.73 1.16
N PRO A 202 21.03 40.92 1.32
CA PRO A 202 20.28 42.15 1.55
C PRO A 202 19.57 42.63 0.27
N ALA A 203 18.54 41.90 -0.15
CA ALA A 203 17.66 42.29 -1.26
C ALA A 203 16.38 42.96 -0.73
N LYS A 204 16.06 44.15 -1.28
CA LYS A 204 15.01 45.07 -0.79
C LYS A 204 13.55 44.59 -0.89
N GLN A 205 13.26 43.40 -1.43
CA GLN A 205 11.87 43.00 -1.80
C GLN A 205 11.42 41.61 -1.33
N GLN A 206 12.28 40.77 -0.73
CA GLN A 206 11.87 39.43 -0.33
C GLN A 206 11.25 39.37 1.07
N LYS A 207 10.12 38.68 1.20
CA LYS A 207 9.50 38.34 2.50
C LYS A 207 10.23 37.16 3.15
N SER A 208 11.48 37.41 3.54
CA SER A 208 12.40 36.46 4.18
C SER A 208 11.74 35.62 5.30
N PRO A 209 10.88 36.16 6.19
CA PRO A 209 10.27 35.37 7.28
C PRO A 209 9.38 34.21 6.81
N VAL A 210 8.67 34.34 5.68
CA VAL A 210 7.77 33.30 5.17
C VAL A 210 8.56 32.18 4.49
N ILE A 211 9.65 32.53 3.79
CA ILE A 211 10.54 31.54 3.16
C ILE A 211 11.21 30.69 4.23
N TRP A 212 11.71 31.31 5.31
CA TRP A 212 12.26 30.57 6.46
C TRP A 212 11.23 29.70 7.16
N LEU A 213 9.98 30.15 7.28
CA LEU A 213 8.90 29.33 7.81
C LEU A 213 8.65 28.09 6.93
N PHE A 214 8.60 28.24 5.60
CA PHE A 214 8.42 27.11 4.68
C PHE A 214 9.61 26.15 4.71
N ALA A 215 10.85 26.65 4.74
CA ALA A 215 12.03 25.81 4.92
C ALA A 215 12.00 25.07 6.27
N GLY A 216 11.61 25.76 7.36
CA GLY A 216 11.44 25.17 8.67
C GLY A 216 10.36 24.07 8.69
N MET A 217 9.23 24.30 8.04
CA MET A 217 8.16 23.31 7.85
C MET A 217 8.68 22.06 7.12
N LEU A 218 9.44 22.23 6.02
CA LEU A 218 10.05 21.13 5.27
C LEU A 218 10.99 20.30 6.14
N CYS A 219 11.90 20.97 6.87
CA CYS A 219 12.86 20.31 7.75
C CYS A 219 12.15 19.58 8.90
N PHE A 220 11.22 20.24 9.59
CA PHE A 220 10.50 19.66 10.71
C PHE A 220 9.68 18.45 10.29
N TYR A 221 8.94 18.56 9.18
CA TYR A 221 8.17 17.45 8.63
C TYR A 221 9.07 16.26 8.28
N SER A 222 10.15 16.51 7.52
CA SER A 222 11.01 15.44 7.01
C SER A 222 11.77 14.73 8.13
N LEU A 223 12.28 15.47 9.12
CA LEU A 223 12.96 14.90 10.29
C LEU A 223 11.99 14.11 11.18
N PHE A 224 10.80 14.67 11.47
CA PHE A 224 9.82 14.00 12.32
C PHE A 224 9.31 12.71 11.66
N PHE A 225 8.97 12.78 10.36
CA PHE A 225 8.50 11.60 9.63
C PHE A 225 9.60 10.55 9.52
N ALA A 226 10.84 10.92 9.21
CA ALA A 226 11.95 9.98 9.16
C ALA A 226 12.26 9.31 10.49
N TRP A 227 12.03 10.01 11.61
CA TRP A 227 12.18 9.45 12.95
C TRP A 227 11.06 8.45 13.31
N ARG A 228 9.84 8.64 12.78
CA ARG A 228 8.65 7.88 13.19
C ARG A 228 8.18 6.83 12.18
N ALA A 229 8.61 6.91 10.92
CA ALA A 229 8.31 5.92 9.91
C ALA A 229 8.99 4.59 10.28
N ASN A 230 8.20 3.62 10.73
CA ASN A 230 8.69 2.33 11.23
C ASN A 230 8.46 1.18 10.23
N LEU A 231 8.52 1.45 8.93
CA LEU A 231 8.47 0.45 7.87
C LEU A 231 9.86 0.20 7.29
N ASP A 232 10.13 -1.05 6.94
CA ASP A 232 11.37 -1.44 6.27
C ASP A 232 11.30 -1.11 4.78
N ILE A 233 11.99 -0.03 4.38
CA ILE A 233 11.97 0.47 3.00
C ILE A 233 12.82 -0.36 2.03
N THR A 234 13.50 -1.41 2.50
CA THR A 234 14.13 -2.40 1.60
C THR A 234 13.09 -3.27 0.91
N LYS A 235 11.90 -3.42 1.52
CA LYS A 235 10.75 -4.11 0.92
C LYS A 235 10.05 -3.15 -0.06
N PRO A 236 9.94 -3.48 -1.36
CA PRO A 236 9.39 -2.56 -2.36
C PRO A 236 7.99 -2.04 -2.04
N LEU A 237 7.09 -2.91 -1.57
CA LEU A 237 5.72 -2.51 -1.21
C LEU A 237 5.71 -1.48 -0.05
N PHE A 238 6.57 -1.67 0.95
CA PHE A 238 6.66 -0.76 2.09
C PHE A 238 7.23 0.60 1.68
N LEU A 239 8.21 0.63 0.77
CA LEU A 239 8.68 1.87 0.15
C LEU A 239 7.52 2.60 -0.55
N GLY A 240 6.67 1.86 -1.31
CA GLY A 240 5.47 2.40 -1.96
C GLY A 240 4.41 2.96 -0.99
N VAL A 241 4.37 2.49 0.26
CA VAL A 241 3.53 3.05 1.33
C VAL A 241 4.14 4.34 1.90
N VAL A 242 5.44 4.32 2.16
CA VAL A 242 6.17 5.44 2.77
C VAL A 242 6.24 6.64 1.83
N GLU A 243 6.49 6.44 0.54
CA GLU A 243 6.73 7.54 -0.40
C GLU A 243 5.55 8.51 -0.50
N ARG A 244 4.32 8.04 -0.31
CA ARG A 244 3.07 8.84 -0.34
C ARG A 244 3.10 9.98 0.68
N PHE A 245 3.81 9.79 1.79
CA PHE A 245 4.00 10.82 2.82
C PHE A 245 5.07 11.84 2.47
N TRP A 246 5.81 11.69 1.38
CA TRP A 246 6.80 12.68 0.93
C TRP A 246 6.23 13.71 -0.04
N LEU A 247 4.96 13.53 -0.45
CA LEU A 247 4.22 14.49 -1.28
C LEU A 247 4.17 15.89 -0.63
N GLN A 248 3.95 15.95 0.68
CA GLN A 248 3.83 17.20 1.42
C GLN A 248 5.17 17.95 1.43
N SER A 249 6.29 17.26 1.64
CA SER A 249 7.63 17.86 1.50
C SER A 249 7.88 18.34 0.08
N SER A 250 7.51 17.54 -0.92
CA SER A 250 7.67 17.88 -2.35
C SER A 250 6.87 19.14 -2.73
N ALA A 251 5.68 19.33 -2.16
CA ALA A 251 4.87 20.54 -2.36
C ALA A 251 5.60 21.80 -1.88
N VAL A 252 6.25 21.73 -0.71
CA VAL A 252 7.02 22.85 -0.17
C VAL A 252 8.25 23.14 -1.03
N VAL A 253 8.98 22.10 -1.47
CA VAL A 253 10.13 22.24 -2.37
C VAL A 253 9.72 22.89 -3.69
N ALA A 254 8.60 22.48 -4.29
CA ALA A 254 8.09 23.07 -5.53
C ALA A 254 7.75 24.56 -5.36
N VAL A 255 7.13 24.95 -4.24
CA VAL A 255 6.86 26.37 -3.93
C VAL A 255 8.17 27.16 -3.77
N LEU A 256 9.15 26.61 -3.05
CA LEU A 256 10.47 27.24 -2.90
C LEU A 256 11.18 27.37 -4.26
N ALA A 257 11.11 26.36 -5.13
CA ALA A 257 11.69 26.41 -6.46
C ALA A 257 11.07 27.52 -7.32
N GLY A 258 9.74 27.69 -7.27
CA GLY A 258 9.07 28.81 -7.94
C GLY A 258 9.54 30.18 -7.44
N LEU A 259 9.80 30.32 -6.13
CA LEU A 259 10.39 31.53 -5.56
C LEU A 259 11.85 31.72 -5.98
N GLY A 260 12.60 30.62 -6.11
CA GLY A 260 13.98 30.61 -6.59
C GLY A 260 14.10 31.10 -8.02
N LEU A 261 13.24 30.62 -8.91
CA LEU A 261 13.18 31.08 -10.30
C LEU A 261 12.89 32.58 -10.36
N ALA A 262 11.88 33.05 -9.63
CA ALA A 262 11.54 34.47 -9.56
C ALA A 262 12.71 35.32 -9.03
N THR A 263 13.48 34.76 -8.09
CA THR A 263 14.66 35.42 -7.53
C THR A 263 15.77 35.55 -8.57
N LEU A 264 16.09 34.48 -9.29
CA LEU A 264 17.08 34.53 -10.38
C LEU A 264 16.69 35.52 -11.47
N ALA A 265 15.40 35.55 -11.86
CA ALA A 265 14.89 36.50 -12.82
C ALA A 265 15.05 37.95 -12.32
N SER A 266 14.72 38.21 -11.05
CA SER A 266 14.86 39.54 -10.44
C SER A 266 16.31 40.02 -10.39
N VAL A 267 17.24 39.15 -9.97
CA VAL A 267 18.68 39.46 -9.91
C VAL A 267 19.25 39.69 -11.31
N GLY A 268 18.89 38.84 -12.27
CA GLY A 268 19.24 39.01 -13.69
C GLY A 268 18.75 40.34 -14.25
N SER A 269 17.51 40.74 -13.94
CA SER A 269 16.92 42.00 -14.43
C SER A 269 17.61 43.24 -13.87
N SER A 270 18.13 43.15 -12.64
CA SER A 270 18.92 44.22 -12.01
C SER A 270 20.31 44.34 -12.61
N MET A 271 20.93 43.24 -13.06
CA MET A 271 22.25 43.24 -13.69
C MET A 271 22.17 43.65 -15.17
N PHE A 272 21.14 43.21 -15.89
CA PHE A 272 20.93 43.46 -17.31
C PHE A 272 19.64 44.28 -17.53
N LYS A 273 19.72 45.60 -17.24
CA LYS A 273 18.68 46.64 -17.39
C LYS A 273 17.38 46.18 -18.10
N GLY A 274 16.50 45.48 -17.36
CA GLY A 274 15.09 45.25 -17.69
C GLY A 274 14.76 44.75 -19.09
N SER A 275 15.53 43.82 -19.68
CA SER A 275 15.22 43.31 -21.02
C SER A 275 14.00 42.36 -21.02
N ARG A 276 13.11 42.50 -22.03
CA ARG A 276 12.01 41.54 -22.29
C ARG A 276 12.51 40.09 -22.44
N VAL A 277 13.79 39.92 -22.78
CA VAL A 277 14.47 38.62 -22.92
C VAL A 277 14.49 37.86 -21.60
N LEU A 278 14.74 38.51 -20.46
CA LEU A 278 14.79 37.83 -19.16
C LEU A 278 13.43 37.31 -18.70
N LEU A 279 12.35 38.07 -18.97
CA LEU A 279 10.98 37.62 -18.75
C LEU A 279 10.64 36.42 -19.65
N CYS A 280 11.07 36.46 -20.91
CA CYS A 280 10.90 35.34 -21.83
C CYS A 280 11.64 34.09 -21.34
N LEU A 281 12.88 34.24 -20.85
CA LEU A 281 13.67 33.14 -20.30
C LEU A 281 13.05 32.55 -19.03
N GLU A 282 12.47 33.37 -18.16
CA GLU A 282 11.74 32.90 -16.99
C GLU A 282 10.54 32.02 -17.38
N TRP A 283 9.74 32.46 -18.35
CA TRP A 283 8.61 31.68 -18.86
C TRP A 283 9.05 30.41 -19.60
N VAL A 284 10.05 30.50 -20.47
CA VAL A 284 10.56 29.36 -21.22
C VAL A 284 11.13 28.30 -20.27
N SER A 285 11.89 28.69 -19.25
CA SER A 285 12.40 27.75 -18.25
C SER A 285 11.28 27.09 -17.44
N ALA A 286 10.29 27.86 -17.00
CA ALA A 286 9.11 27.33 -16.30
C ALA A 286 8.36 26.30 -17.17
N LEU A 287 8.01 26.66 -18.40
CA LEU A 287 7.25 25.78 -19.31
C LEU A 287 8.06 24.55 -19.73
N THR A 288 9.37 24.69 -19.93
CA THR A 288 10.24 23.55 -20.31
C THR A 288 10.31 22.53 -19.18
N LEU A 289 10.48 22.97 -17.92
CA LEU A 289 10.51 22.07 -16.77
C LEU A 289 9.16 21.37 -16.55
N VAL A 290 8.05 22.09 -16.73
CA VAL A 290 6.70 21.52 -16.63
C VAL A 290 6.42 20.53 -17.77
N ALA A 291 6.74 20.89 -19.01
CA ALA A 291 6.58 20.00 -20.16
C ALA A 291 7.44 18.73 -20.03
N SER A 292 8.65 18.85 -19.50
CA SER A 292 9.52 17.72 -19.18
C SER A 292 8.85 16.76 -18.19
N GLN A 293 8.27 17.28 -17.10
CA GLN A 293 7.54 16.48 -16.11
C GLN A 293 6.34 15.74 -16.71
N VAL A 294 5.55 16.42 -17.54
CA VAL A 294 4.42 15.80 -18.25
C VAL A 294 4.92 14.67 -19.15
N TRP A 295 5.93 14.95 -19.98
CA TRP A 295 6.47 14.00 -20.94
C TRP A 295 7.03 12.74 -20.26
N THR A 296 7.80 12.90 -19.17
CA THR A 296 8.43 11.75 -18.49
C THR A 296 7.42 10.89 -17.73
N ASN A 297 6.35 11.49 -17.22
CA ASN A 297 5.46 10.81 -16.27
C ASN A 297 4.12 10.38 -16.87
N TYR A 298 3.71 10.92 -18.03
CA TYR A 298 2.41 10.63 -18.64
C TYR A 298 2.15 9.13 -18.80
N SER A 299 3.07 8.39 -19.43
CA SER A 299 2.86 6.96 -19.71
C SER A 299 2.78 6.10 -18.45
N ALA A 300 3.48 6.49 -17.38
CA ALA A 300 3.43 5.79 -16.09
C ALA A 300 2.17 6.12 -15.29
N CYS A 301 1.63 7.35 -15.46
CA CYS A 301 0.45 7.82 -14.74
C CYS A 301 -0.87 7.60 -15.50
N ASP A 302 -0.81 7.20 -16.78
CA ASP A 302 -2.00 6.80 -17.53
C ASP A 302 -2.50 5.44 -17.03
N GLN A 303 -3.54 5.50 -16.19
CA GLN A 303 -4.22 4.34 -15.61
C GLN A 303 -5.55 4.02 -16.30
N SER A 304 -5.80 4.58 -17.49
CA SER A 304 -7.07 4.41 -18.23
C SER A 304 -7.43 2.94 -18.52
N ASN A 305 -6.42 2.07 -18.62
CA ASN A 305 -6.59 0.64 -18.87
C ASN A 305 -6.17 -0.24 -17.67
N ASN A 306 -5.99 0.34 -16.48
CA ASN A 306 -5.61 -0.42 -15.30
C ASN A 306 -6.84 -0.94 -14.56
N TYR A 307 -7.20 -2.20 -14.84
CA TYR A 307 -8.31 -2.92 -14.21
C TYR A 307 -7.82 -4.13 -13.40
N VAL A 308 -6.53 -4.23 -13.07
CA VAL A 308 -5.95 -5.46 -12.51
C VAL A 308 -6.54 -5.83 -11.14
N ILE A 309 -6.75 -4.85 -10.25
CA ILE A 309 -7.35 -5.08 -8.92
C ILE A 309 -8.84 -5.41 -9.03
N ASP A 310 -9.55 -4.77 -9.96
CA ASP A 310 -10.95 -5.10 -10.27
C ASP A 310 -11.06 -6.55 -10.79
N LYS A 311 -10.28 -6.92 -11.81
CA LYS A 311 -10.19 -8.27 -12.34
C LYS A 311 -9.84 -9.28 -11.25
N PHE A 312 -8.91 -8.94 -10.35
CA PHE A 312 -8.52 -9.80 -9.23
C PHE A 312 -9.73 -10.10 -8.34
N ALA A 313 -10.40 -9.07 -7.84
CA ALA A 313 -11.56 -9.23 -6.96
C ALA A 313 -12.73 -9.96 -7.64
N ARG A 314 -13.02 -9.65 -8.91
CA ARG A 314 -14.09 -10.32 -9.67
C ARG A 314 -13.81 -11.80 -9.90
N ASN A 315 -12.56 -12.16 -10.21
CA ASN A 315 -12.16 -13.56 -10.39
C ASN A 315 -12.30 -14.34 -9.09
N LEU A 316 -11.84 -13.78 -7.96
CA LEU A 316 -11.98 -14.42 -6.64
C LEU A 316 -13.45 -14.59 -6.23
N LEU A 317 -14.27 -13.54 -6.38
CA LEU A 317 -15.70 -13.62 -6.02
C LEU A 317 -16.48 -14.54 -6.95
N SER A 318 -16.14 -14.61 -8.24
CA SER A 318 -16.85 -15.47 -9.19
C SER A 318 -16.48 -16.94 -9.03
N SER A 319 -15.30 -17.25 -8.47
CA SER A 319 -14.83 -18.63 -8.36
C SER A 319 -15.43 -19.38 -7.18
N VAL A 320 -15.90 -18.72 -6.12
CA VAL A 320 -16.45 -19.41 -4.94
C VAL A 320 -17.89 -19.87 -5.18
N PRO A 321 -18.33 -21.02 -4.62
CA PRO A 321 -19.72 -21.47 -4.70
C PRO A 321 -20.73 -20.50 -4.07
N VAL A 322 -22.03 -20.76 -4.31
CA VAL A 322 -23.13 -19.90 -3.82
C VAL A 322 -23.23 -19.98 -2.29
N GLY A 323 -23.39 -18.84 -1.63
CA GLY A 323 -23.61 -18.77 -0.19
C GLY A 323 -22.36 -19.00 0.68
N SER A 324 -21.17 -19.04 0.09
CA SER A 324 -19.91 -19.26 0.81
C SER A 324 -19.52 -18.11 1.74
N VAL A 325 -18.67 -18.43 2.72
CA VAL A 325 -17.99 -17.46 3.59
C VAL A 325 -16.55 -17.30 3.12
N ILE A 326 -16.08 -16.07 2.95
CA ILE A 326 -14.67 -15.78 2.69
C ILE A 326 -14.07 -15.12 3.92
N LEU A 327 -13.06 -15.76 4.50
CA LEU A 327 -12.18 -15.19 5.51
C LEU A 327 -11.11 -14.34 4.81
N LEU A 328 -11.21 -13.02 4.97
CA LEU A 328 -10.31 -12.04 4.37
C LEU A 328 -9.04 -11.86 5.21
N ARG A 329 -7.88 -11.81 4.56
CA ARG A 329 -6.57 -11.50 5.16
C ARG A 329 -5.91 -10.30 4.50
N GLY A 330 -5.50 -9.31 5.29
CA GLY A 330 -4.70 -8.19 4.81
C GLY A 330 -5.42 -7.28 3.81
N ASP A 331 -4.69 -6.28 3.33
CA ASP A 331 -5.26 -5.14 2.61
C ASP A 331 -5.77 -5.48 1.21
N LEU A 332 -5.08 -6.35 0.46
CA LEU A 332 -5.42 -6.63 -0.93
C LEU A 332 -6.80 -7.29 -1.08
N PRO A 333 -7.04 -8.52 -0.57
CA PRO A 333 -8.35 -9.14 -0.71
C PRO A 333 -9.38 -8.40 0.14
N GLY A 334 -8.97 -7.86 1.30
CA GLY A 334 -9.84 -7.09 2.18
C GLY A 334 -10.48 -5.91 1.47
N ASN A 335 -9.69 -4.98 0.95
CA ASN A 335 -10.22 -3.76 0.32
C ASN A 335 -10.85 -4.04 -1.05
N ALA A 336 -10.23 -4.90 -1.88
CA ALA A 336 -10.71 -5.16 -3.23
C ALA A 336 -12.06 -5.90 -3.24
N LEU A 337 -12.20 -6.98 -2.45
CA LEU A 337 -13.46 -7.73 -2.40
C LEU A 337 -14.57 -6.91 -1.75
N ARG A 338 -14.29 -6.15 -0.68
CA ARG A 338 -15.31 -5.30 -0.03
C ARG A 338 -15.87 -4.25 -0.98
N TYR A 339 -15.04 -3.61 -1.80
CA TYR A 339 -15.51 -2.62 -2.76
C TYR A 339 -16.44 -3.25 -3.79
N ILE A 340 -15.98 -4.28 -4.50
CA ILE A 340 -16.76 -4.95 -5.55
C ILE A 340 -18.05 -5.59 -4.99
N HIS A 341 -17.99 -6.16 -3.79
CA HIS A 341 -19.14 -6.80 -3.16
C HIS A 341 -20.15 -5.79 -2.58
N TYR A 342 -19.70 -4.83 -1.75
CA TYR A 342 -20.61 -3.94 -1.04
C TYR A 342 -21.00 -2.68 -1.82
N CYS A 343 -20.11 -2.13 -2.66
CA CYS A 343 -20.37 -0.92 -3.43
C CYS A 343 -20.95 -1.24 -4.80
N GLU A 344 -20.41 -2.23 -5.51
CA GLU A 344 -20.93 -2.62 -6.84
C GLU A 344 -22.00 -3.71 -6.81
N GLY A 345 -22.20 -4.36 -5.66
CA GLY A 345 -23.27 -5.34 -5.46
C GLY A 345 -22.98 -6.71 -6.07
N MET A 346 -21.72 -7.06 -6.33
CA MET A 346 -21.35 -8.36 -6.88
C MET A 346 -21.46 -9.46 -5.81
N ARG A 347 -22.06 -10.61 -6.18
CA ARG A 347 -22.17 -11.80 -5.31
C ARG A 347 -22.75 -11.47 -3.92
N PRO A 348 -23.95 -10.87 -3.81
CA PRO A 348 -24.56 -10.52 -2.52
C PRO A 348 -24.87 -11.72 -1.63
N ASP A 349 -24.80 -12.93 -2.18
CA ASP A 349 -24.95 -14.21 -1.48
C ASP A 349 -23.71 -14.61 -0.65
N VAL A 350 -22.51 -14.11 -1.01
CA VAL A 350 -21.26 -14.40 -0.32
C VAL A 350 -21.14 -13.54 0.93
N THR A 351 -20.59 -14.09 2.01
CA THR A 351 -20.31 -13.34 3.24
C THR A 351 -18.81 -13.11 3.42
N LEU A 352 -18.39 -11.85 3.55
CA LEU A 352 -16.98 -11.47 3.75
C LEU A 352 -16.71 -11.23 5.24
N VAL A 353 -15.85 -12.05 5.85
CA VAL A 353 -15.48 -11.96 7.27
C VAL A 353 -13.99 -11.67 7.39
N ASP A 354 -13.62 -10.57 8.05
CA ASP A 354 -12.22 -10.18 8.18
C ASP A 354 -11.57 -10.86 9.40
N GLN A 355 -10.55 -11.69 9.14
CA GLN A 355 -9.93 -12.49 10.19
C GLN A 355 -9.08 -11.66 11.16
N GLU A 356 -8.43 -10.61 10.66
CA GLU A 356 -7.57 -9.76 11.48
C GLU A 356 -8.44 -8.85 12.35
N MET A 357 -9.52 -8.33 11.78
CA MET A 357 -10.44 -7.47 12.52
C MET A 357 -11.24 -8.23 13.58
N MET A 358 -11.56 -9.52 13.37
CA MET A 358 -12.20 -10.37 14.39
C MET A 358 -11.41 -10.46 15.71
N THR A 359 -10.11 -10.13 15.69
CA THR A 359 -9.27 -10.07 16.90
C THR A 359 -9.49 -8.79 17.71
N TYR A 360 -10.24 -7.81 17.21
CA TYR A 360 -10.54 -6.55 17.91
C TYR A 360 -11.87 -6.62 18.65
N LYS A 361 -11.93 -6.02 19.86
CA LYS A 361 -13.13 -6.03 20.72
C LYS A 361 -14.37 -5.40 20.08
N TRP A 362 -14.18 -4.47 19.15
CA TRP A 362 -15.27 -3.73 18.51
C TRP A 362 -15.89 -4.46 17.31
N TYR A 363 -15.19 -5.41 16.70
CA TYR A 363 -15.54 -5.94 15.38
C TYR A 363 -16.88 -6.67 15.36
N LEU A 364 -17.03 -7.75 16.14
CA LEU A 364 -18.27 -8.51 16.15
C LEU A 364 -19.47 -7.72 16.68
N PRO A 365 -19.36 -6.95 17.78
CA PRO A 365 -20.47 -6.07 18.22
C PRO A 365 -20.98 -5.12 17.12
N LYS A 366 -20.12 -4.65 16.23
CA LYS A 366 -20.52 -3.74 15.15
C LYS A 366 -20.94 -4.44 13.86
N LEU A 367 -20.25 -5.49 13.48
CA LEU A 367 -20.33 -6.06 12.14
C LEU A 367 -21.06 -7.40 12.07
N ALA A 368 -21.20 -8.15 13.17
CA ALA A 368 -21.87 -9.47 13.12
C ALA A 368 -23.31 -9.39 12.57
N LYS A 369 -24.06 -8.34 12.92
CA LYS A 369 -25.41 -8.11 12.38
C LYS A 369 -25.47 -7.83 10.87
N HIS A 370 -24.34 -7.49 10.27
CA HIS A 370 -24.20 -7.25 8.83
C HIS A 370 -23.65 -8.48 8.08
N LEU A 371 -23.45 -9.61 8.77
CA LEU A 371 -22.90 -10.85 8.23
C LEU A 371 -23.98 -11.97 8.29
N PRO A 372 -25.01 -11.92 7.41
CA PRO A 372 -26.15 -12.82 7.51
C PRO A 372 -25.77 -14.30 7.30
N GLY A 373 -26.34 -15.17 8.13
CA GLY A 373 -26.13 -16.61 8.06
C GLY A 373 -24.74 -17.07 8.52
N VAL A 374 -23.96 -16.21 9.19
CA VAL A 374 -22.73 -16.59 9.89
C VAL A 374 -22.96 -16.49 11.39
N SER A 375 -22.64 -17.57 12.10
CA SER A 375 -22.78 -17.68 13.55
C SER A 375 -21.41 -17.53 14.22
N PHE A 376 -21.32 -16.74 15.29
CA PHE A 376 -20.09 -16.57 16.06
C PHE A 376 -20.25 -17.19 17.45
N PRO A 377 -19.38 -18.13 17.86
CA PRO A 377 -19.47 -18.78 19.18
C PRO A 377 -19.16 -17.86 20.38
N GLY A 378 -18.67 -16.65 20.12
CA GLY A 378 -18.35 -15.67 21.14
C GLY A 378 -18.27 -14.25 20.57
N ASN A 379 -17.65 -13.34 21.32
CA ASN A 379 -17.57 -11.92 21.00
C ASN A 379 -16.24 -11.50 20.36
N ARG A 380 -15.21 -12.36 20.41
CA ARG A 380 -13.87 -12.05 19.89
C ARG A 380 -13.11 -13.30 19.51
N TRP A 381 -12.43 -13.28 18.37
CA TRP A 381 -11.52 -14.36 18.00
C TRP A 381 -10.26 -14.30 18.88
N ASN A 382 -9.97 -15.40 19.57
CA ASN A 382 -8.69 -15.68 20.22
C ASN A 382 -8.33 -17.18 20.05
N PRO A 383 -7.06 -17.54 19.76
CA PRO A 383 -6.64 -18.94 19.73
C PRO A 383 -6.94 -19.72 21.02
N VAL A 384 -6.94 -19.02 22.16
CA VAL A 384 -7.31 -19.56 23.47
C VAL A 384 -8.72 -19.08 23.83
N GLU A 385 -9.60 -20.05 24.06
CA GLU A 385 -10.97 -19.80 24.45
C GLU A 385 -11.10 -19.55 25.95
N GLY A 386 -12.10 -18.76 26.32
CA GLY A 386 -12.42 -18.46 27.70
C GLY A 386 -13.16 -17.13 27.82
N VAL A 387 -13.30 -16.69 29.05
CA VAL A 387 -13.84 -15.38 29.38
C VAL A 387 -12.68 -14.50 29.80
N LEU A 388 -12.45 -13.41 29.06
CA LEU A 388 -11.45 -12.41 29.43
C LEU A 388 -11.91 -11.65 30.70
N PRO A 389 -10.99 -11.00 31.43
CA PRO A 389 -11.34 -10.27 32.67
C PRO A 389 -12.43 -9.21 32.52
N ASP A 390 -12.69 -8.73 31.30
CA ASP A 390 -13.74 -7.76 30.99
C ASP A 390 -15.08 -8.42 30.60
N GLY A 391 -15.21 -9.74 30.74
CA GLY A 391 -16.41 -10.51 30.39
C GLY A 391 -16.49 -10.89 28.91
N THR A 392 -15.51 -10.54 28.08
CA THR A 392 -15.50 -10.92 26.65
C THR A 392 -15.37 -12.43 26.51
N LEU A 393 -16.37 -13.09 25.91
CA LEU A 393 -16.28 -14.50 25.53
C LEU A 393 -15.45 -14.65 24.25
N THR A 394 -14.35 -15.40 24.31
CA THR A 394 -13.51 -15.67 23.14
C THR A 394 -13.85 -17.00 22.48
N PHE A 395 -13.63 -17.09 21.17
CA PHE A 395 -13.74 -18.32 20.40
C PHE A 395 -12.52 -18.48 19.49
N ASN A 396 -12.18 -19.73 19.16
CA ASN A 396 -11.12 -20.04 18.20
C ASN A 396 -11.70 -20.45 16.83
N LEU A 397 -10.82 -20.63 15.84
CA LEU A 397 -11.25 -20.98 14.49
C LEU A 397 -11.91 -22.37 14.42
N TYR A 398 -11.48 -23.33 15.27
CA TYR A 398 -12.13 -24.64 15.34
C TYR A 398 -13.63 -24.55 15.66
N HIS A 399 -14.01 -23.86 16.75
CA HIS A 399 -15.42 -23.71 17.10
C HIS A 399 -16.18 -22.82 16.10
N PHE A 400 -15.54 -21.81 15.51
CA PHE A 400 -16.15 -21.04 14.43
C PHE A 400 -16.56 -21.92 13.25
N LEU A 401 -15.70 -22.85 12.83
CA LEU A 401 -16.01 -23.77 11.74
C LEU A 401 -17.09 -24.79 12.12
N GLN A 402 -17.10 -25.26 13.38
CA GLN A 402 -18.15 -26.17 13.84
C GLN A 402 -19.55 -25.57 13.78
N VAL A 403 -19.72 -24.33 14.24
CA VAL A 403 -21.05 -23.67 14.23
C VAL A 403 -21.48 -23.18 12.84
N ASN A 404 -20.56 -23.16 11.87
CA ASN A 404 -20.82 -22.77 10.49
C ASN A 404 -20.63 -23.93 9.50
N ASN A 405 -20.76 -25.18 9.94
CA ASN A 405 -20.56 -26.37 9.11
C ASN A 405 -21.56 -26.48 7.93
N HIS A 406 -22.65 -25.71 7.96
CA HIS A 406 -23.64 -25.61 6.89
C HIS A 406 -23.21 -24.69 5.73
N LYS A 407 -22.08 -23.98 5.86
CA LYS A 407 -21.51 -23.12 4.82
C LYS A 407 -20.11 -23.58 4.43
N GLU A 408 -19.79 -23.40 3.15
CA GLU A 408 -18.42 -23.57 2.68
C GLU A 408 -17.59 -22.34 3.04
N VAL A 409 -16.44 -22.57 3.67
CA VAL A 409 -15.55 -21.51 4.15
C VAL A 409 -14.27 -21.51 3.33
N PHE A 410 -13.94 -20.35 2.78
CA PHE A 410 -12.73 -20.10 2.01
C PHE A 410 -11.85 -19.08 2.72
N VAL A 411 -10.54 -19.18 2.52
CA VAL A 411 -9.54 -18.22 3.03
C VAL A 411 -8.75 -17.72 1.84
N CYS A 412 -8.60 -16.41 1.68
CA CYS A 412 -7.86 -15.84 0.54
C CYS A 412 -6.54 -15.26 1.01
N ILE A 413 -5.44 -15.70 0.40
CA ILE A 413 -4.06 -15.35 0.82
C ILE A 413 -3.74 -15.91 2.23
N GLY A 414 -4.36 -17.05 2.55
CA GLY A 414 -4.06 -17.87 3.72
C GLY A 414 -4.71 -17.43 5.03
N LEU A 415 -4.51 -18.26 6.05
CA LEU A 415 -5.02 -18.07 7.41
C LEU A 415 -4.06 -17.28 8.30
N HIS A 416 -4.61 -16.63 9.32
CA HIS A 416 -3.82 -16.01 10.38
C HIS A 416 -3.00 -17.08 11.15
N GLU A 417 -1.68 -16.92 11.16
CA GLU A 417 -0.73 -17.92 11.71
C GLU A 417 -0.87 -18.17 13.21
N GLY A 418 -1.46 -17.22 13.94
CA GLY A 418 -1.63 -17.31 15.39
C GLY A 418 -2.67 -18.34 15.86
N ASP A 419 -3.51 -18.90 14.98
CA ASP A 419 -4.51 -19.90 15.34
C ASP A 419 -4.39 -21.18 14.50
N SER A 420 -3.90 -22.26 15.11
CA SER A 420 -3.79 -23.59 14.50
C SER A 420 -4.91 -24.55 14.90
N THR A 421 -5.91 -24.10 15.67
CA THR A 421 -6.97 -24.96 16.21
C THR A 421 -7.82 -25.61 15.12
N TRP A 422 -8.01 -24.96 13.97
CA TRP A 422 -8.75 -25.50 12.82
C TRP A 422 -8.19 -26.84 12.31
N ARG A 423 -6.88 -27.09 12.46
CA ARG A 423 -6.23 -28.34 12.04
C ARG A 423 -6.76 -29.58 12.78
N ARG A 424 -7.49 -29.39 13.88
CA ARG A 424 -8.14 -30.47 14.64
C ARG A 424 -9.26 -31.15 13.85
N SER A 425 -9.93 -30.43 12.95
CA SER A 425 -11.10 -30.93 12.23
C SER A 425 -11.12 -30.60 10.75
N HIS A 426 -10.23 -29.73 10.26
CA HIS A 426 -10.19 -29.32 8.86
C HIS A 426 -8.78 -29.39 8.28
N SER A 427 -8.74 -29.53 6.97
CA SER A 427 -7.59 -29.38 6.08
C SER A 427 -7.82 -28.22 5.11
N LEU A 428 -6.74 -27.69 4.53
CA LEU A 428 -6.81 -26.64 3.51
C LEU A 428 -6.57 -27.24 2.14
N TRP A 429 -7.55 -27.11 1.24
CA TRP A 429 -7.44 -27.55 -0.14
C TRP A 429 -7.32 -26.34 -1.07
N PRO A 430 -6.47 -26.35 -2.08
CA PRO A 430 -6.22 -25.19 -2.92
C PRO A 430 -7.44 -24.81 -3.77
N TRP A 431 -7.74 -23.52 -3.86
CA TRP A 431 -8.78 -22.92 -4.69
C TRP A 431 -8.26 -21.64 -5.37
N GLY A 432 -7.15 -21.80 -6.11
CA GLY A 432 -6.44 -20.68 -6.74
C GLY A 432 -5.74 -19.79 -5.71
N THR A 433 -6.07 -18.51 -5.67
CA THR A 433 -5.52 -17.57 -4.68
C THR A 433 -6.09 -17.86 -3.29
N CYS A 434 -7.28 -18.43 -3.23
CA CYS A 434 -7.92 -18.86 -2.01
C CYS A 434 -7.68 -20.35 -1.74
N GLU A 435 -8.08 -20.80 -0.56
CA GLU A 435 -8.06 -22.18 -0.12
C GLU A 435 -9.40 -22.49 0.54
N LYS A 436 -9.92 -23.70 0.33
CA LYS A 436 -11.15 -24.19 0.94
C LYS A 436 -10.81 -24.89 2.26
N LEU A 437 -11.51 -24.54 3.34
CA LEU A 437 -11.48 -25.29 4.58
C LEU A 437 -12.39 -26.51 4.45
N VAL A 438 -11.80 -27.70 4.45
CA VAL A 438 -12.51 -28.97 4.20
C VAL A 438 -12.39 -29.86 5.43
N PRO A 439 -13.49 -30.46 5.95
CA PRO A 439 -13.42 -31.38 7.07
C PRO A 439 -12.39 -32.50 6.84
N SER A 440 -11.55 -32.80 7.83
CA SER A 440 -10.41 -33.72 7.68
C SER A 440 -10.79 -35.17 7.37
N ASN A 441 -12.06 -35.54 7.55
CA ASN A 441 -12.62 -36.84 7.20
C ASN A 441 -13.18 -36.91 5.76
N THR A 442 -13.06 -35.83 4.98
CA THR A 442 -13.51 -35.78 3.59
C THR A 442 -12.49 -36.51 2.72
N GLU A 443 -12.96 -37.46 1.91
CA GLU A 443 -12.12 -38.14 0.92
C GLU A 443 -11.71 -37.17 -0.19
N PHE A 444 -10.43 -37.18 -0.55
CA PHE A 444 -9.89 -36.33 -1.61
C PHE A 444 -9.82 -37.12 -2.92
N ASP A 445 -10.55 -36.66 -3.93
CA ASP A 445 -10.42 -37.13 -5.32
C ASP A 445 -9.52 -36.16 -6.11
N PRO A 446 -8.29 -36.57 -6.47
CA PRO A 446 -7.38 -35.72 -7.22
C PRO A 446 -7.88 -35.35 -8.61
N GLU A 447 -8.55 -36.24 -9.33
CA GLU A 447 -8.96 -35.99 -10.72
C GLU A 447 -10.12 -34.98 -10.76
N GLU A 448 -11.10 -35.17 -9.87
CA GLU A 448 -12.19 -34.21 -9.70
C GLU A 448 -11.64 -32.84 -9.29
N TRP A 449 -10.72 -32.79 -8.31
CA TRP A 449 -10.18 -31.53 -7.83
C TRP A 449 -9.33 -30.80 -8.89
N ILE A 450 -8.58 -31.53 -9.70
CA ILE A 450 -7.87 -30.98 -10.85
C ILE A 450 -8.86 -30.34 -11.82
N HIS A 451 -9.93 -31.06 -12.17
CA HIS A 451 -10.94 -30.56 -13.10
C HIS A 451 -11.60 -29.27 -12.58
N LEU A 452 -11.97 -29.25 -11.29
CA LEU A 452 -12.58 -28.08 -10.64
C LEU A 452 -11.64 -26.86 -10.62
N THR A 453 -10.35 -27.08 -10.39
CA THR A 453 -9.40 -25.97 -10.15
C THR A 453 -8.65 -25.49 -11.39
N ARG A 454 -8.71 -26.21 -12.52
CA ARG A 454 -7.91 -25.92 -13.73
C ARG A 454 -8.10 -24.52 -14.29
N ASN A 455 -9.34 -24.02 -14.32
CA ASN A 455 -9.71 -22.76 -14.97
C ASN A 455 -10.49 -21.82 -14.02
N LEU A 456 -10.09 -21.75 -12.74
CA LEU A 456 -10.79 -20.92 -11.75
C LEU A 456 -10.83 -19.44 -12.13
N TYR A 457 -9.77 -18.94 -12.76
CA TYR A 457 -9.59 -17.53 -13.05
C TYR A 457 -9.32 -17.27 -14.53
N ASN A 458 -10.00 -16.28 -15.09
CA ASN A 458 -9.68 -15.71 -16.38
C ASN A 458 -8.66 -14.57 -16.20
N TRP A 459 -7.40 -14.95 -15.96
CA TRP A 459 -6.29 -14.01 -15.73
C TRP A 459 -5.41 -13.86 -16.98
N THR A 460 -5.39 -12.65 -17.54
CA THR A 460 -4.70 -12.33 -18.81
C THR A 460 -3.51 -11.38 -18.62
N GLU A 461 -3.14 -11.03 -17.39
CA GLU A 461 -2.06 -10.07 -17.15
C GLU A 461 -0.70 -10.76 -17.16
N ASP A 462 0.25 -10.20 -17.92
CA ASP A 462 1.59 -10.75 -18.04
C ASP A 462 2.37 -10.71 -16.72
N TYR A 463 3.16 -11.75 -16.48
CA TYR A 463 4.01 -11.83 -15.30
C TYR A 463 5.10 -10.74 -15.31
N GLY A 464 5.29 -10.06 -14.18
CA GLY A 464 6.30 -9.00 -14.02
C GLY A 464 5.98 -7.68 -14.71
N ARG A 465 4.75 -7.48 -15.22
CA ARG A 465 4.33 -6.24 -15.89
C ARG A 465 4.35 -4.99 -14.99
N PHE A 466 4.03 -5.16 -13.71
CA PHE A 466 3.78 -4.06 -12.78
C PHE A 466 4.99 -3.74 -11.90
N GLN A 467 5.08 -2.50 -11.41
CA GLN A 467 6.14 -2.05 -10.53
C GLN A 467 6.11 -2.83 -9.21
N PRO A 468 7.22 -3.39 -8.70
CA PRO A 468 7.23 -4.21 -7.48
C PRO A 468 6.70 -3.52 -6.21
N SER A 469 6.70 -2.18 -6.17
CA SER A 469 6.15 -1.40 -5.05
C SER A 469 4.64 -1.20 -5.09
N SER A 470 3.95 -1.73 -6.10
CA SER A 470 2.53 -1.51 -6.35
C SER A 470 1.65 -2.68 -5.90
N TRP A 471 0.38 -2.41 -5.58
CA TRP A 471 -0.58 -3.46 -5.25
C TRP A 471 -0.95 -4.30 -6.47
N GLU A 472 -0.85 -3.73 -7.67
CA GLU A 472 -1.01 -4.40 -8.95
C GLU A 472 0.01 -5.52 -9.13
N ALA A 473 1.26 -5.31 -8.73
CA ALA A 473 2.28 -6.36 -8.74
C ALA A 473 1.94 -7.47 -7.75
N VAL A 474 1.48 -7.14 -6.54
CA VAL A 474 1.06 -8.13 -5.53
C VAL A 474 -0.12 -8.96 -6.03
N ALA A 475 -1.16 -8.32 -6.57
CA ALA A 475 -2.32 -9.02 -7.12
C ALA A 475 -1.93 -9.92 -8.30
N ASN A 476 -1.07 -9.44 -9.19
CA ASN A 476 -0.57 -10.24 -10.30
C ASN A 476 0.24 -11.44 -9.81
N GLU A 477 1.14 -11.25 -8.84
CA GLU A 477 1.91 -12.34 -8.22
C GLU A 477 0.97 -13.42 -7.65
N GLU A 478 -0.03 -13.03 -6.84
CA GLU A 478 -1.00 -13.95 -6.25
C GLU A 478 -1.79 -14.75 -7.30
N MET A 479 -2.18 -14.11 -8.41
CA MET A 479 -2.91 -14.77 -9.51
C MET A 479 -2.01 -15.69 -10.32
N TRP A 480 -0.72 -15.37 -10.46
CA TRP A 480 0.25 -16.27 -11.06
C TRP A 480 0.51 -17.46 -10.14
N GLN A 481 0.86 -17.25 -8.88
CA GLN A 481 1.09 -18.33 -7.91
C GLN A 481 -0.13 -19.27 -7.76
N ALA A 482 -1.35 -18.74 -7.87
CA ALA A 482 -2.59 -19.52 -7.88
C ALA A 482 -2.60 -20.68 -8.89
N ARG A 483 -1.98 -20.51 -10.07
CA ARG A 483 -1.96 -21.52 -11.14
C ARG A 483 -1.26 -22.82 -10.71
N MET A 484 -0.29 -22.72 -9.80
CA MET A 484 0.52 -23.87 -9.36
C MET A 484 0.00 -24.54 -8.08
N LYS A 485 -0.94 -23.94 -7.35
CA LYS A 485 -1.30 -24.44 -6.01
C LYS A 485 -1.85 -25.86 -6.01
N THR A 486 -2.68 -26.23 -7.00
CA THR A 486 -3.20 -27.60 -7.11
C THR A 486 -2.08 -28.61 -7.37
N ALA A 487 -1.16 -28.32 -8.29
CA ALA A 487 -0.03 -29.20 -8.58
C ALA A 487 0.87 -29.39 -7.35
N PHE A 488 1.10 -28.30 -6.62
CA PHE A 488 1.87 -28.32 -5.37
C PHE A 488 1.19 -29.15 -4.29
N PHE A 489 -0.12 -28.97 -4.07
CA PHE A 489 -0.89 -29.72 -3.09
C PHE A 489 -0.89 -31.23 -3.37
N ILE A 490 -1.13 -31.63 -4.62
CA ILE A 490 -1.12 -33.06 -5.02
C ILE A 490 0.27 -33.66 -4.83
N PHE A 491 1.33 -32.89 -5.15
CA PHE A 491 2.70 -33.32 -4.89
C PHE A 491 2.97 -33.51 -3.39
N ASP A 492 2.54 -32.57 -2.55
CA ASP A 492 2.69 -32.65 -1.10
C ASP A 492 1.91 -33.83 -0.50
N LEU A 493 0.71 -34.12 -1.00
CA LEU A 493 -0.04 -35.33 -0.66
C LEU A 493 0.76 -36.59 -1.01
N ALA A 494 1.42 -36.64 -2.17
CA ALA A 494 2.26 -37.78 -2.54
C ALA A 494 3.45 -37.96 -1.57
N GLU A 495 4.04 -36.87 -1.07
CA GLU A 495 5.15 -36.93 -0.11
C GLU A 495 4.70 -37.35 1.29
N THR A 496 3.56 -36.83 1.76
CA THR A 496 3.18 -36.85 3.19
C THR A 496 2.06 -37.83 3.54
N ALA A 497 1.14 -38.12 2.62
CA ALA A 497 -0.01 -38.96 2.90
C ALA A 497 0.39 -40.44 3.04
N SER A 498 -0.23 -41.12 4.00
CA SER A 498 -0.06 -42.57 4.20
C SER A 498 -0.97 -43.35 3.24
N VAL A 499 -0.55 -43.45 1.98
CA VAL A 499 -1.29 -44.14 0.90
C VAL A 499 -0.47 -45.30 0.31
N THR A 500 -1.13 -46.18 -0.44
CA THR A 500 -0.48 -47.29 -1.17
C THR A 500 0.57 -46.77 -2.17
N ALA A 501 1.56 -47.59 -2.51
CA ALA A 501 2.60 -47.21 -3.46
C ALA A 501 2.03 -46.86 -4.85
N GLU A 502 0.98 -47.55 -5.28
CA GLU A 502 0.27 -47.30 -6.54
C GLU A 502 -0.36 -45.90 -6.54
N MET A 503 -1.16 -45.58 -5.51
CA MET A 503 -1.76 -44.25 -5.33
C MET A 503 -0.70 -43.15 -5.25
N LYS A 504 0.38 -43.36 -4.50
CA LYS A 504 1.50 -42.41 -4.43
C LYS A 504 2.11 -42.16 -5.82
N SER A 505 2.29 -43.20 -6.62
CA SER A 505 2.80 -43.08 -7.99
C SER A 505 1.83 -42.30 -8.87
N GLN A 506 0.51 -42.55 -8.74
CA GLN A 506 -0.51 -41.79 -9.48
C GLN A 506 -0.50 -40.30 -9.12
N LEU A 507 -0.40 -39.94 -7.84
CA LEU A 507 -0.33 -38.55 -7.39
C LEU A 507 0.90 -37.83 -7.96
N TYR A 508 2.07 -38.48 -7.98
CA TYR A 508 3.27 -37.90 -8.61
C TYR A 508 3.07 -37.71 -10.13
N ILE A 509 2.48 -38.67 -10.83
CA ILE A 509 2.19 -38.57 -12.26
C ILE A 509 1.25 -37.39 -12.54
N GLN A 510 0.18 -37.23 -11.76
CA GLN A 510 -0.75 -36.12 -11.89
C GLN A 510 -0.08 -34.77 -11.60
N ALA A 511 0.66 -34.66 -10.50
CA ALA A 511 1.39 -33.43 -10.16
C ALA A 511 2.41 -33.06 -11.24
N TYR A 512 3.20 -34.03 -11.73
CA TYR A 512 4.14 -33.83 -12.83
C TYR A 512 3.44 -33.33 -14.10
N THR A 513 2.32 -33.94 -14.46
CA THR A 513 1.54 -33.57 -15.66
C THR A 513 1.08 -32.12 -15.58
N LEU A 514 0.54 -31.70 -14.43
CA LEU A 514 0.13 -30.32 -14.19
C LEU A 514 1.31 -29.36 -14.26
N TYR A 515 2.41 -29.65 -13.57
CA TYR A 515 3.58 -28.79 -13.60
C TYR A 515 4.14 -28.62 -15.00
N LYS A 516 4.25 -29.73 -15.77
CA LYS A 516 4.71 -29.72 -17.16
C LYS A 516 3.81 -28.84 -18.03
N GLU A 517 2.50 -29.01 -17.93
CA GLU A 517 1.53 -28.20 -18.68
C GLU A 517 1.67 -26.72 -18.34
N ILE A 518 1.64 -26.38 -17.05
CA ILE A 518 1.68 -24.99 -16.56
C ILE A 518 2.97 -24.29 -17.00
N VAL A 519 4.12 -24.92 -16.80
CA VAL A 519 5.45 -24.37 -17.12
C VAL A 519 5.66 -24.22 -18.63
N ASN A 520 5.26 -25.22 -19.42
CA ASN A 520 5.42 -25.17 -20.88
C ASN A 520 4.48 -24.14 -21.53
N SER A 521 3.31 -23.91 -20.94
CA SER A 521 2.33 -22.95 -21.46
C SER A 521 2.73 -21.49 -21.22
N HIS A 522 3.62 -21.22 -20.27
CA HIS A 522 3.97 -19.85 -19.84
C HIS A 522 5.49 -19.67 -19.76
N PRO A 523 6.16 -19.25 -20.85
CA PRO A 523 7.61 -19.08 -20.88
C PRO A 523 8.14 -18.03 -19.90
N ASN A 524 7.34 -16.98 -19.63
CA ASN A 524 7.63 -15.96 -18.62
C ASN A 524 6.71 -16.17 -17.42
N HIS A 525 7.27 -16.67 -16.32
CA HIS A 525 6.53 -17.11 -15.15
C HIS A 525 7.36 -16.91 -13.85
N PRO A 526 6.75 -17.01 -12.67
CA PRO A 526 7.48 -16.92 -11.40
C PRO A 526 8.68 -17.87 -11.30
N VAL A 527 9.74 -17.42 -10.61
CA VAL A 527 11.03 -18.15 -10.59
C VAL A 527 10.91 -19.49 -9.88
N ASN A 528 10.13 -19.57 -8.80
CA ASN A 528 9.89 -20.78 -8.01
C ASN A 528 9.28 -21.93 -8.81
N TRP A 529 8.61 -21.64 -9.94
CA TRP A 529 8.05 -22.65 -10.83
C TRP A 529 9.10 -23.59 -11.41
N HIS A 530 10.30 -23.05 -11.71
CA HIS A 530 11.41 -23.87 -12.19
C HIS A 530 11.82 -24.91 -11.14
N LYS A 531 11.95 -24.50 -9.87
CA LYS A 531 12.32 -25.40 -8.77
C LYS A 531 11.27 -26.49 -8.56
N ASN A 532 10.00 -26.11 -8.49
CA ASN A 532 8.89 -27.05 -8.26
C ASN A 532 8.80 -28.09 -9.38
N TYR A 533 8.90 -27.66 -10.64
CA TYR A 533 8.87 -28.57 -11.77
C TYR A 533 10.10 -29.50 -11.82
N ALA A 534 11.29 -28.99 -11.52
CA ALA A 534 12.50 -29.81 -11.44
C ALA A 534 12.38 -30.90 -10.36
N ILE A 535 11.84 -30.57 -9.17
CA ILE A 535 11.58 -31.56 -8.11
C ILE A 535 10.57 -32.61 -8.58
N ALA A 536 9.50 -32.21 -9.28
CA ALA A 536 8.53 -33.15 -9.82
C ALA A 536 9.17 -34.10 -10.86
N CYS A 537 10.01 -33.59 -11.76
CA CYS A 537 10.77 -34.40 -12.70
C CYS A 537 11.70 -35.39 -11.99
N GLU A 538 12.38 -34.95 -10.93
CA GLU A 538 13.26 -35.80 -10.12
C GLU A 538 12.50 -36.95 -9.45
N ARG A 539 11.31 -36.68 -8.90
CA ARG A 539 10.47 -37.73 -8.31
C ARG A 539 10.00 -38.74 -9.34
N MET A 540 9.65 -38.29 -10.54
CA MET A 540 9.26 -39.16 -11.64
C MET A 540 10.35 -40.15 -12.05
N LEU A 541 11.64 -39.79 -11.93
CA LEU A 541 12.77 -40.70 -12.22
C LEU A 541 12.82 -41.91 -11.29
N ARG A 542 12.27 -41.78 -10.07
CA ARG A 542 12.29 -42.85 -9.06
C ARG A 542 11.14 -43.83 -9.22
N LEU A 543 10.16 -43.51 -10.06
CA LEU A 543 9.01 -44.36 -10.34
C LEU A 543 9.35 -45.39 -11.41
N HIS A 544 9.08 -46.67 -11.13
CA HIS A 544 9.28 -47.75 -12.08
C HIS A 544 8.02 -47.94 -12.92
N GLY A 545 8.16 -48.18 -14.23
CA GLY A 545 7.03 -48.50 -15.12
C GLY A 545 6.24 -47.30 -15.64
N VAL A 546 6.80 -46.09 -15.59
CA VAL A 546 6.18 -44.88 -16.17
C VAL A 546 6.66 -44.67 -17.61
N ASP A 547 5.73 -44.38 -18.53
CA ASP A 547 5.99 -44.12 -19.96
C ASP A 547 6.53 -42.69 -20.22
N VAL A 548 7.60 -42.31 -19.51
CA VAL A 548 8.33 -41.04 -19.74
C VAL A 548 9.82 -41.34 -19.82
N ASP A 549 10.48 -40.87 -20.90
CA ASP A 549 11.91 -41.08 -21.12
C ASP A 549 12.74 -40.54 -19.94
N PRO A 550 13.50 -41.40 -19.23
CA PRO A 550 14.37 -40.97 -18.13
C PRO A 550 15.40 -39.92 -18.55
N GLU A 551 15.85 -39.95 -19.81
CA GLU A 551 16.77 -38.93 -20.32
C GLU A 551 16.12 -37.54 -20.37
N LEU A 552 14.85 -37.47 -20.78
CA LEU A 552 14.07 -36.24 -20.82
C LEU A 552 13.87 -35.68 -19.41
N LEU A 553 13.47 -36.52 -18.46
CA LEU A 553 13.26 -36.11 -17.06
C LEU A 553 14.54 -35.57 -16.43
N LEU A 554 15.68 -36.24 -16.61
CA LEU A 554 16.98 -35.76 -16.12
C LEU A 554 17.39 -34.44 -16.78
N SER A 555 17.20 -34.32 -18.10
CA SER A 555 17.51 -33.11 -18.84
C SER A 555 16.67 -31.92 -18.34
N GLU A 556 15.35 -32.10 -18.16
CA GLU A 556 14.46 -31.07 -17.66
C GLU A 556 14.76 -30.71 -16.19
N THR A 557 15.07 -31.69 -15.35
CA THR A 557 15.49 -31.46 -13.95
C THR A 557 16.73 -30.56 -13.89
N VAL A 558 17.79 -30.92 -14.65
CA VAL A 558 19.04 -30.15 -14.71
C VAL A 558 18.79 -28.73 -15.24
N LYS A 559 18.03 -28.61 -16.33
CA LYS A 559 17.70 -27.33 -16.96
C LYS A 559 16.97 -26.40 -16.01
N HIS A 560 15.90 -26.87 -15.37
CA HIS A 560 15.06 -26.01 -14.53
C HIS A 560 15.74 -25.66 -13.20
N PHE A 561 16.52 -26.56 -12.58
CA PHE A 561 17.34 -26.18 -11.43
C PHE A 561 18.41 -25.14 -11.75
N LEU A 562 19.05 -25.21 -12.92
CA LEU A 562 19.99 -24.17 -13.36
C LEU A 562 19.30 -22.82 -13.57
N LEU A 563 18.13 -22.80 -14.21
CA LEU A 563 17.34 -21.59 -14.40
C LEU A 563 16.91 -20.97 -13.06
N TYR A 564 16.52 -21.80 -12.09
CA TYR A 564 16.24 -21.36 -10.73
C TYR A 564 17.48 -20.75 -10.06
N ALA A 565 18.59 -21.47 -10.03
CA ALA A 565 19.82 -21.04 -9.37
C ALA A 565 20.46 -19.79 -10.02
N GLN A 566 20.15 -19.51 -11.29
CA GLN A 566 20.54 -18.28 -11.97
C GLN A 566 19.66 -17.09 -11.57
N LYS A 567 18.35 -17.29 -11.43
CA LYS A 567 17.38 -16.21 -11.18
C LYS A 567 17.15 -15.92 -9.69
N ALA A 568 17.40 -16.88 -8.80
CA ALA A 568 17.25 -16.76 -7.36
C ALA A 568 18.63 -16.73 -6.68
N GLU A 569 19.38 -15.64 -6.86
CA GLU A 569 20.77 -15.54 -6.40
C GLU A 569 20.92 -15.59 -4.88
N ASP A 570 19.93 -15.05 -4.16
CA ASP A 570 19.91 -14.92 -2.70
C ASP A 570 19.27 -16.12 -1.97
N ASP A 571 18.86 -17.17 -2.69
CA ASP A 571 18.24 -18.35 -2.07
C ASP A 571 19.27 -19.15 -1.25
N PRO A 572 19.00 -19.43 0.05
CA PRO A 572 19.92 -20.21 0.89
C PRO A 572 20.26 -21.61 0.37
N GLN A 573 19.34 -22.23 -0.39
CA GLN A 573 19.47 -23.57 -0.97
C GLN A 573 20.19 -23.57 -2.32
N ARG A 574 20.62 -22.41 -2.83
CA ARG A 574 21.24 -22.29 -4.15
C ARG A 574 22.48 -23.19 -4.32
N GLN A 575 23.33 -23.26 -3.30
CA GLN A 575 24.54 -24.11 -3.36
C GLN A 575 24.19 -25.60 -3.42
N ASP A 576 23.22 -26.03 -2.62
CA ASP A 576 22.74 -27.41 -2.59
C ASP A 576 22.14 -27.81 -3.94
N ILE A 577 21.35 -26.91 -4.55
CA ILE A 577 20.79 -27.09 -5.89
C ILE A 577 21.90 -27.23 -6.93
N LEU A 578 22.93 -26.38 -6.90
CA LEU A 578 24.06 -26.48 -7.83
C LEU A 578 24.86 -27.77 -7.64
N GLN A 579 24.99 -28.27 -6.41
CA GLN A 579 25.61 -29.55 -6.13
C GLN A 579 24.78 -30.72 -6.67
N ALA A 580 23.46 -30.70 -6.47
CA ALA A 580 22.54 -31.69 -7.03
C ALA A 580 22.62 -31.70 -8.57
N VAL A 581 22.65 -30.53 -9.21
CA VAL A 581 22.81 -30.41 -10.67
C VAL A 581 24.11 -31.06 -11.16
N LYS A 582 25.23 -30.93 -10.44
CA LYS A 582 26.50 -31.60 -10.82
C LYS A 582 26.35 -33.11 -10.82
N HIS A 583 25.61 -33.68 -9.87
CA HIS A 583 25.35 -35.11 -9.80
C HIS A 583 24.44 -35.57 -10.94
N LEU A 584 23.30 -34.91 -11.13
CA LEU A 584 22.32 -35.23 -12.19
C LEU A 584 22.92 -35.12 -13.61
N LYS A 585 23.85 -34.18 -13.83
CA LYS A 585 24.60 -34.09 -15.11
C LYS A 585 25.46 -35.33 -15.38
N LYS A 586 26.06 -35.92 -14.35
CA LYS A 586 26.86 -37.15 -14.51
C LYS A 586 25.97 -38.34 -14.86
N GLU A 587 24.81 -38.45 -14.21
CA GLU A 587 23.82 -39.49 -14.51
C GLU A 587 23.30 -39.36 -15.95
N LEU A 588 22.95 -38.15 -16.38
CA LEU A 588 22.52 -37.86 -17.75
C LEU A 588 23.59 -38.24 -18.79
N GLN A 589 24.87 -37.95 -18.50
CA GLN A 589 25.97 -38.37 -19.36
C GLN A 589 26.15 -39.89 -19.38
N GLY A 590 25.93 -40.58 -18.26
CA GLY A 590 25.95 -42.04 -18.18
C GLY A 590 24.87 -42.66 -19.07
N LEU A 591 23.63 -42.20 -18.93
CA LEU A 591 22.50 -42.67 -19.73
C LEU A 591 22.71 -42.45 -21.24
N ARG A 592 23.20 -41.27 -21.63
CA ARG A 592 23.53 -40.97 -23.03
C ARG A 592 24.66 -41.81 -23.63
N LYS A 593 25.49 -42.43 -22.79
CA LYS A 593 26.55 -43.35 -23.24
C LYS A 593 26.08 -44.81 -23.30
N MET A 594 24.96 -45.13 -22.65
CA MET A 594 24.37 -46.47 -22.62
C MET A 594 23.34 -46.69 -23.74
N LYS A 595 22.74 -45.61 -24.26
CA LYS A 595 22.07 -45.57 -25.56
C LYS A 595 23.12 -45.47 -26.66
#